data_AF-A0A4P5R0M8-F1
#
_entry.id   AF-A0A4P5R0M8-F1
#
_cell.length_a   1.000
_cell.length_b   1.000
_cell.length_c   1.000
_cell.angle_alpha   90.00
_cell.angle_beta   90.00
_cell.angle_gamma   90.00
#
_symmetry.space_group_name_H-M   'P 1'
#
loop_
_entity.id
_entity.type
_entity.pdbx_description
1 polymer ?
#
loop_
_entity_poly.entity_id
_entity_poly.type
_entity_poly.pdbx_seq_one_letter_code
_entity_poly.pdbx_strand_id
1 'polypeptide(L)'
;MGMSSNRKGKFMSSGEADRLTLHQTLRGLMPENVADILMAHLPPVGWSNVATKDDINLLRMEMNQRFTLVDEKFKQVDARLDRLETKIDQLASMKRYVVTTGISLAALILGMGVPMLVAVT
;
A
#
# COMPACT_ATOMS: atom_id res chain seq x y z
N MET A 1 -32.74 0.63 -39.50
CA MET A 1 -33.06 -0.38 -38.47
C MET A 1 -31.85 -0.57 -37.58
N GLY A 2 -31.99 -0.37 -36.27
CA GLY A 2 -30.90 -0.59 -35.30
C GLY A 2 -30.90 0.37 -34.11
N MET A 3 -31.97 0.40 -33.32
CA MET A 3 -31.97 1.09 -32.03
C MET A 3 -31.38 0.17 -30.97
N SER A 4 -30.11 0.38 -30.64
CA SER A 4 -29.43 -0.31 -29.55
C SER A 4 -29.95 0.23 -28.21
N SER A 5 -30.92 -0.47 -27.63
CA SER A 5 -31.51 -0.12 -26.34
C SER A 5 -30.61 -0.63 -25.22
N ASN A 6 -29.65 0.21 -24.82
CA ASN A 6 -28.85 -0.02 -23.62
C ASN A 6 -29.71 0.25 -22.37
N ARG A 7 -30.60 -0.70 -22.02
CA ARG A 7 -31.28 -0.72 -20.73
C ARG A 7 -30.26 -1.13 -19.67
N LYS A 8 -29.51 -0.15 -19.16
CA LYS A 8 -28.83 -0.25 -17.87
C LYS A 8 -29.87 -0.73 -16.86
N GLY A 9 -29.74 -1.97 -16.44
CA GLY A 9 -30.60 -2.59 -15.44
C GLY A 9 -30.58 -1.70 -14.20
N LYS A 10 -31.70 -1.02 -13.97
CA LYS A 10 -32.02 -0.40 -12.69
C LYS A 10 -32.13 -1.55 -11.69
N PHE A 11 -31.01 -1.96 -11.12
CA PHE A 11 -31.01 -2.82 -9.94
C PHE A 11 -31.65 -2.00 -8.84
N MET A 12 -32.95 -2.22 -8.65
CA MET A 12 -33.71 -1.57 -7.59
C MET A 12 -33.06 -1.99 -6.28
N SER A 13 -32.62 -1.00 -5.49
CA SER A 13 -32.18 -1.19 -4.11
C SER A 13 -33.40 -1.60 -3.30
N SER A 14 -33.75 -2.87 -3.42
CA SER A 14 -34.84 -3.48 -2.72
C SER A 14 -34.38 -3.80 -1.31
N GLY A 15 -34.47 -2.79 -0.42
CA GLY A 15 -34.21 -2.94 1.01
C GLY A 15 -35.25 -3.84 1.70
N GLU A 16 -35.17 -3.92 3.03
CA GLU A 16 -36.04 -4.78 3.89
C GLU A 16 -37.55 -4.71 3.54
N ALA A 17 -38.04 -3.57 3.04
CA ALA A 17 -39.42 -3.41 2.57
C ALA A 17 -39.80 -4.33 1.39
N ASP A 18 -38.88 -4.53 0.45
CA ASP A 18 -39.10 -5.41 -0.71
C ASP A 18 -38.94 -6.88 -0.30
N ARG A 19 -38.12 -7.16 0.71
CA ARG A 19 -38.00 -8.47 1.37
C ARG A 19 -39.31 -8.87 2.05
N LEU A 20 -39.94 -7.95 2.77
CA LEU A 20 -41.24 -8.15 3.40
C LEU A 20 -42.35 -8.39 2.37
N THR A 21 -42.36 -7.61 1.28
CA THR A 21 -43.35 -7.76 0.21
C THR A 21 -43.19 -9.11 -0.51
N LEU A 22 -41.95 -9.55 -0.74
CA LEU A 22 -41.64 -10.86 -1.33
C LEU A 22 -42.10 -12.00 -0.43
N HIS A 23 -41.85 -11.91 0.88
CA HIS A 23 -42.29 -12.91 1.87
C HIS A 23 -43.81 -13.07 1.89
N GLN A 24 -44.55 -11.95 1.94
CA GLN A 24 -46.01 -11.95 1.92
C GLN A 24 -46.57 -12.58 0.64
N THR A 25 -45.94 -12.30 -0.50
CA THR A 25 -46.35 -12.85 -1.80
C THR A 25 -46.05 -14.35 -1.90
N LEU A 26 -44.89 -14.80 -1.41
CA LEU A 26 -44.50 -16.22 -1.40
C LEU A 26 -45.40 -17.06 -0.49
N ARG A 27 -45.75 -16.53 0.68
CA ARG A 27 -46.70 -17.15 1.62
C ARG A 27 -48.11 -17.31 1.03
N GLY A 28 -48.54 -16.39 0.15
CA GLY A 28 -49.82 -16.47 -0.52
C GLY A 28 -49.91 -17.51 -1.65
N LEU A 29 -48.77 -17.94 -2.20
CA LEU A 29 -48.68 -18.84 -3.37
C LEU A 29 -48.24 -20.27 -3.03
N MET A 30 -47.62 -20.49 -1.86
CA MET A 30 -47.07 -21.78 -1.43
C MET A 30 -47.31 -22.02 0.07
N PRO A 31 -47.31 -23.28 0.55
CA PRO A 31 -47.46 -23.60 1.98
C PRO A 31 -46.33 -23.00 2.83
N GLU A 32 -46.69 -22.65 4.07
CA GLU A 32 -45.96 -21.75 4.96
C GLU A 32 -44.46 -22.03 5.16
N ASN A 33 -44.04 -23.30 5.09
CA ASN A 33 -42.65 -23.66 5.37
C ASN A 33 -41.68 -23.34 4.22
N VAL A 34 -42.14 -23.39 2.96
CA VAL A 34 -41.25 -23.24 1.80
C VAL A 34 -40.85 -21.77 1.61
N ALA A 35 -41.79 -20.84 1.84
CA ALA A 35 -41.53 -19.41 1.77
C ALA A 35 -40.46 -18.99 2.79
N ASP A 36 -40.57 -19.45 4.04
CA ASP A 36 -39.60 -19.17 5.10
C ASP A 36 -38.21 -19.72 4.77
N ILE A 37 -38.13 -20.94 4.22
CA ILE A 37 -36.86 -21.55 3.77
C ILE A 37 -36.24 -20.73 2.63
N LEU A 38 -37.04 -20.29 1.65
CA LEU A 38 -36.55 -19.51 0.52
C LEU A 38 -36.01 -18.14 0.96
N MET A 39 -36.68 -17.51 1.94
CA MET A 39 -36.25 -16.24 2.53
C MET A 39 -34.99 -16.36 3.39
N ALA A 40 -34.72 -17.55 3.95
CA ALA A 40 -33.50 -17.86 4.71
C ALA A 40 -32.27 -18.02 3.79
N HIS A 41 -32.48 -18.44 2.54
CA HIS A 41 -31.41 -18.53 1.53
C HIS A 41 -31.17 -17.24 0.76
N LEU A 42 -32.07 -16.25 0.86
CA LEU A 42 -31.80 -14.92 0.32
C LEU A 42 -30.66 -14.27 1.11
N PRO A 43 -29.64 -13.71 0.44
CA PRO A 43 -28.57 -13.03 1.13
C PRO A 43 -29.14 -11.86 1.96
N PRO A 44 -28.62 -11.65 3.19
CA PRO A 44 -29.11 -10.63 4.11
C PRO A 44 -28.84 -9.19 3.65
N VAL A 45 -28.05 -9.01 2.58
CA VAL A 45 -27.70 -7.71 2.00
C VAL A 45 -28.14 -7.67 0.55
N GLY A 46 -28.70 -6.52 0.13
CA GLY A 46 -29.05 -6.30 -1.27
C GLY A 46 -27.85 -6.59 -2.16
N TRP A 47 -28.06 -7.29 -3.27
CA TRP A 47 -27.02 -7.66 -4.24
C TRP A 47 -26.25 -6.43 -4.81
N SER A 48 -26.77 -5.21 -4.59
CA SER A 48 -26.10 -3.94 -4.84
C SER A 48 -24.91 -3.64 -3.92
N ASN A 49 -24.83 -4.29 -2.75
CA ASN A 49 -23.71 -4.12 -1.80
C ASN A 49 -22.54 -5.06 -2.09
N VAL A 50 -22.73 -6.06 -2.96
CA VAL A 50 -21.61 -6.87 -3.44
C VAL A 50 -20.87 -6.01 -4.44
N ALA A 51 -19.65 -5.57 -4.09
CA ALA A 51 -18.78 -4.82 -4.98
C ALA A 51 -18.80 -5.47 -6.35
N THR A 52 -19.25 -4.74 -7.37
CA THR A 52 -19.36 -5.31 -8.70
C THR A 52 -17.96 -5.66 -9.18
N LYS A 53 -17.86 -6.58 -10.14
CA LYS A 53 -16.57 -6.94 -10.73
C LYS A 53 -15.83 -5.72 -11.28
N ASP A 54 -16.58 -4.71 -11.74
CA ASP A 54 -16.03 -3.46 -12.25
C ASP A 54 -15.47 -2.58 -11.12
N ASP A 55 -16.15 -2.47 -9.99
CA ASP A 55 -15.64 -1.74 -8.81
C ASP A 55 -14.33 -2.35 -8.30
N ILE A 56 -14.26 -3.68 -8.27
CA ILE A 56 -13.04 -4.41 -7.88
C ILE A 56 -11.91 -4.15 -8.89
N ASN A 57 -12.22 -4.08 -10.18
CA ASN A 57 -11.23 -3.75 -11.21
C ASN A 57 -10.72 -2.31 -11.09
N LEU A 58 -11.61 -1.35 -10.83
CA LEU A 58 -11.24 0.04 -10.59
C LEU A 58 -10.34 0.17 -9.35
N LEU A 59 -10.71 -0.49 -8.26
CA LEU A 59 -9.91 -0.51 -7.03
C LEU A 59 -8.53 -1.13 -7.27
N ARG A 60 -8.45 -2.21 -8.06
CA ARG A 60 -7.18 -2.85 -8.45
C ARG A 60 -6.30 -1.90 -9.27
N MET A 61 -6.87 -1.17 -10.22
CA MET A 61 -6.13 -0.21 -11.03
C MET A 61 -5.58 0.94 -10.17
N GLU A 62 -6.42 1.51 -9.31
CA GLU A 62 -6.00 2.57 -8.39
C GLU A 62 -4.90 2.09 -7.43
N MET A 63 -5.07 0.89 -6.88
CA MET A 63 -4.08 0.27 -6.00
C MET A 63 -2.74 0.07 -6.69
N ASN A 64 -2.74 -0.45 -7.94
CA ASN A 64 -1.51 -0.60 -8.72
C ASN A 64 -0.81 0.74 -8.96
N GLN A 65 -1.55 1.79 -9.31
CA GLN A 65 -0.97 3.13 -9.50
C GLN A 65 -0.33 3.67 -8.21
N ARG A 66 -1.00 3.49 -7.07
CA ARG A 66 -0.46 3.89 -5.76
C ARG A 66 0.80 3.10 -5.42
N PHE A 67 0.84 1.80 -5.69
CA PHE A 67 2.04 0.99 -5.47
C PHE A 67 3.21 1.42 -6.36
N THR A 68 2.97 1.72 -7.64
CA THR A 68 4.02 2.26 -8.52
C THR A 68 4.57 3.59 -8.01
N LEU A 69 3.70 4.48 -7.50
CA LEU A 69 4.15 5.75 -6.92
C LEU A 69 4.98 5.54 -5.64
N VAL A 70 4.61 4.55 -4.82
CA VAL A 70 5.35 4.18 -3.63
C VAL A 70 6.73 3.63 -3.99
N ASP A 71 6.82 2.75 -4.99
CA ASP A 71 8.09 2.21 -5.49
C ASP A 71 9.06 3.32 -5.95
N GLU A 72 8.54 4.31 -6.67
CA GLU A 72 9.35 5.46 -7.10
C GLU A 72 9.83 6.31 -5.92
N LYS A 73 8.99 6.52 -4.91
CA LYS A 73 9.40 7.22 -3.68
C LYS A 73 10.47 6.43 -2.92
N PHE A 74 10.40 5.11 -2.88
CA PHE A 74 11.42 4.28 -2.26
C PHE A 74 12.76 4.41 -3.00
N LYS A 75 12.77 4.34 -4.33
CA LYS A 75 14.00 4.60 -5.11
C LYS A 75 14.61 5.97 -4.82
N GLN A 76 13.76 6.99 -4.67
CA GLN A 76 14.24 8.32 -4.29
C GLN A 76 14.83 8.36 -2.87
N VAL A 77 14.24 7.61 -1.93
CA VAL A 77 14.77 7.47 -0.55
C VAL A 77 16.11 6.74 -0.57
N ASP A 78 16.22 5.63 -1.28
CA ASP A 78 17.46 4.87 -1.42
C ASP A 78 18.58 5.74 -1.98
N ALA A 79 18.31 6.47 -3.07
CA ALA A 79 19.27 7.41 -3.65
C ALA A 79 19.66 8.56 -2.69
N ARG A 80 18.79 8.94 -1.76
CA ARG A 80 19.13 9.91 -0.70
C ARG A 80 19.98 9.28 0.40
N LEU A 81 19.72 8.03 0.75
CA LEU A 81 20.51 7.26 1.71
C LEU A 81 21.93 7.04 1.19
N ASP A 82 22.11 6.63 -0.06
CA ASP A 82 23.45 6.49 -0.68
C ASP A 82 24.25 7.80 -0.62
N ARG A 83 23.57 8.93 -0.86
CA ARG A 83 24.19 10.27 -0.74
C ARG A 83 24.54 10.64 0.70
N LEU A 84 23.81 10.13 1.69
CA LEU A 84 24.14 10.33 3.09
C LEU A 84 25.28 9.43 3.52
N GLU A 85 25.31 8.18 3.09
CA GLU A 85 26.41 7.24 3.35
C GLU A 85 27.73 7.80 2.82
N THR A 86 27.76 8.24 1.57
CA THR A 86 28.96 8.88 0.98
C THR A 86 29.42 10.12 1.75
N LYS A 87 28.49 10.96 2.24
CA LYS A 87 28.83 12.11 3.09
C LYS A 87 29.39 11.68 4.45
N ILE A 88 28.83 10.63 5.05
CA ILE A 88 29.33 10.08 6.31
C ILE A 88 30.75 9.54 6.13
N ASP A 89 31.02 8.83 5.04
CA ASP A 89 32.36 8.31 4.72
C ASP A 89 33.38 9.43 4.49
N GLN A 90 32.98 10.51 3.82
CA GLN A 90 33.81 11.71 3.67
C GLN A 90 34.12 12.38 5.01
N LEU A 91 33.14 12.46 5.92
CA LEU A 91 33.37 13.00 7.26
C LEU A 91 34.25 12.06 8.11
N ALA A 92 34.08 10.75 7.98
CA ALA A 92 34.88 9.75 8.67
C ALA A 92 36.36 9.80 8.22
N SER A 93 36.59 9.91 6.90
CA SER A 93 37.94 10.07 6.36
C SER A 93 38.57 11.40 6.79
N MET A 94 37.82 12.51 6.72
CA MET A 94 38.32 13.81 7.20
C MET A 94 38.71 13.79 8.68
N LYS A 95 37.92 13.15 9.55
CA LYS A 95 38.28 12.98 10.97
C LYS A 95 39.57 12.19 11.16
N ARG A 96 39.79 11.11 10.40
CA ARG A 96 41.04 10.31 10.49
C ARG A 96 42.26 11.15 10.10
N TYR A 97 42.19 11.95 9.03
CA TYR A 97 43.28 12.85 8.62
C TYR A 97 43.58 13.94 9.66
N VAL A 98 42.55 14.55 10.26
CA VAL A 98 42.75 15.57 11.30
C VAL A 98 43.37 14.98 12.56
N VAL A 99 42.95 13.77 12.95
CA VAL A 99 43.51 13.08 14.12
C VAL A 99 44.98 12.72 13.90
N THR A 100 45.35 12.15 12.73
CA THR A 100 46.74 11.74 12.46
C THR A 100 47.69 12.93 12.32
N THR A 101 47.26 13.99 11.64
CA THR A 101 48.06 15.22 11.50
C THR A 101 48.21 15.96 12.83
N GLY A 102 47.15 16.02 13.65
CA GLY A 102 47.20 16.59 14.99
C GLY A 102 48.17 15.86 15.92
N ILE A 103 48.13 14.52 15.95
CA ILE A 103 49.07 13.70 16.72
C ILE A 103 50.52 13.92 16.23
N SER A 104 50.73 13.97 14.92
CA SER A 104 52.05 14.21 14.32
C SER A 104 52.61 15.58 14.68
N LEU A 105 51.78 16.63 14.66
CA LEU A 105 52.19 17.98 15.02
C LEU A 105 52.54 18.09 16.50
N ALA A 106 51.76 17.45 17.38
CA ALA A 106 52.03 17.39 18.81
C ALA A 106 53.35 16.64 19.12
N ALA A 107 53.63 15.53 18.43
CA ALA A 107 54.86 14.77 18.58
C ALA A 107 56.11 15.57 18.16
N LEU A 108 56.01 16.35 17.07
CA LEU A 108 57.10 17.23 16.60
C LEU A 108 57.43 18.34 17.62
N ILE A 109 56.41 18.94 18.25
CA ILE A 109 56.60 19.98 19.27
C ILE A 109 57.29 19.41 20.52
N LEU A 110 56.99 18.16 20.88
CA LEU A 110 57.56 17.49 22.05
C LEU A 110 58.92 16.83 21.79
N GLY A 111 59.48 16.95 20.58
CA GLY A 111 60.83 16.48 20.25
C GLY A 111 61.01 14.95 20.23
N MET A 112 59.93 14.16 20.29
CA MET A 112 59.99 12.71 20.12
C MET A 112 59.92 12.37 18.64
N GLY A 113 61.04 11.89 18.06
CA GLY A 113 61.09 11.40 16.69
C GLY A 113 60.03 10.33 16.46
N VAL A 114 59.22 10.49 15.41
CA VAL A 114 58.05 9.65 15.10
C VAL A 114 58.44 8.17 15.04
N PRO A 115 58.00 7.32 15.99
CA PRO A 115 58.06 5.89 15.78
C PRO A 115 56.72 5.44 15.20
N MET A 116 56.78 4.96 13.96
CA MET A 116 56.06 3.76 13.55
C MET A 116 54.52 3.79 13.64
N LEU A 117 53.85 4.38 12.65
CA LEU A 117 52.44 4.04 12.35
C LEU A 117 52.13 4.08 10.85
N VAL A 118 53.09 3.59 10.05
CA VAL A 118 52.87 3.14 8.65
C VAL A 118 52.97 1.61 8.57
N ALA A 119 53.30 0.93 9.67
CA ALA A 119 53.25 -0.52 9.77
C ALA A 119 51.95 -0.88 10.50
N VAL A 120 51.10 -1.68 9.84
CA VAL A 120 49.83 -2.26 10.30
C VAL A 120 48.58 -1.47 9.91
N THR A 121 47.90 -2.06 8.92
CA THR A 121 46.48 -1.99 8.51
C THR A 121 45.96 -0.70 7.89
#